data_AF-A0A5H2X648-F1
#
_entry.id   AF-A0A5H2X648-F1
#
_cell.length_a   1.000
_cell.length_b   1.000
_cell.length_c   1.000
_cell.angle_alpha   90.00
_cell.angle_beta   90.00
_cell.angle_gamma   90.00
#
_symmetry.space_group_name_H-M   'P 1'
#
loop_
_entity.id
_entity.type
_entity.pdbx_description
1 polymer ?
#
loop_
_entity_poly.entity_id
_entity_poly.type
_entity_poly.pdbx_seq_one_letter_code
_entity_poly.pdbx_strand_id
1 'polypeptide(L)'
;FLTNLHLTTNTRQYIMNLKLFNLILYYFLKLNMKVLVSFNCWDVETQLAFYKLAAENSFYIDYINLNDSKALQGIEYRLIAKKPTMGIFMDLNCESAEELLSIASRERLFSDHFFWLIYDDMANVTYFRGFFKRQNLAVDAEITYAYLNTPEDDGNSSAIASYTLY
;
A
#
# COMPACT_ATOMS: atom_id res chain seq x y z
N PHE A 1 -13.85 33.10 -18.56
CA PHE A 1 -12.61 32.65 -17.88
C PHE A 1 -13.01 31.98 -16.58
N LEU A 2 -12.78 30.67 -16.45
CA LEU A 2 -12.96 29.76 -15.28
C LEU A 2 -13.76 28.49 -15.64
N THR A 3 -13.20 27.62 -16.49
CA THR A 3 -13.69 26.22 -16.65
C THR A 3 -12.59 25.18 -16.90
N ASN A 4 -11.31 25.56 -17.00
CA ASN A 4 -10.23 24.62 -17.39
C ASN A 4 -9.38 24.09 -16.23
N LEU A 5 -9.62 24.47 -14.97
CA LEU A 5 -8.78 24.01 -13.85
C LEU A 5 -9.28 22.72 -13.17
N HIS A 6 -10.54 22.30 -13.38
CA HIS A 6 -11.12 21.12 -12.71
C HIS A 6 -10.94 19.81 -13.48
N LEU A 7 -10.61 19.85 -14.78
CA LEU A 7 -10.42 18.64 -15.60
C LEU A 7 -9.01 18.07 -15.49
N THR A 8 -8.00 18.89 -15.19
CA THR A 8 -6.59 18.49 -15.15
C THR A 8 -6.20 17.75 -13.87
N THR A 9 -6.80 18.11 -12.74
CA THR A 9 -6.55 17.44 -11.44
C THR A 9 -7.07 16.01 -11.42
N ASN A 10 -8.24 15.78 -12.02
CA ASN A 10 -8.88 14.46 -12.03
C ASN A 10 -8.11 13.44 -12.89
N THR A 11 -7.61 13.86 -14.06
CA THR A 11 -6.78 13.01 -14.92
C THR A 11 -5.42 12.70 -14.30
N ARG A 12 -4.77 13.68 -13.65
CA ARG A 12 -3.47 13.48 -13.00
C ARG A 12 -3.57 12.53 -11.81
N GLN A 13 -4.59 12.70 -10.97
CA GLN A 13 -4.86 11.80 -9.84
C GLN A 13 -5.14 10.37 -10.33
N TYR A 14 -5.98 10.23 -11.37
CA TYR A 14 -6.28 8.94 -11.98
C TYR A 14 -5.01 8.22 -12.50
N ILE A 15 -4.11 8.94 -13.16
CA ILE A 15 -2.84 8.38 -13.66
C ILE A 15 -1.93 7.95 -12.50
N MET A 16 -1.86 8.73 -11.42
CA MET A 16 -1.07 8.35 -10.23
C MET A 16 -1.65 7.11 -9.55
N ASN A 17 -2.98 7.03 -9.41
CA ASN A 17 -3.66 5.87 -8.86
C ASN A 17 -3.40 4.61 -9.70
N LEU A 18 -3.49 4.69 -11.04
CA LEU A 18 -3.23 3.55 -11.91
C LEU A 18 -1.78 3.03 -11.80
N LYS A 19 -0.82 3.94 -11.66
CA LYS A 19 0.60 3.59 -11.47
C LYS A 19 0.80 2.81 -10.16
N LEU A 20 0.18 3.27 -9.07
CA LEU A 20 0.23 2.59 -7.78
C LEU A 20 -0.48 1.23 -7.82
N PHE A 21 -1.65 1.15 -8.46
CA PHE A 21 -2.37 -0.11 -8.61
C PHE A 21 -1.52 -1.16 -9.35
N ASN A 22 -0.87 -0.75 -10.44
CA ASN A 22 0.02 -1.63 -11.19
C ASN A 22 1.23 -2.07 -10.35
N LEU A 23 1.82 -1.18 -9.55
CA LEU A 23 2.89 -1.56 -8.62
C LEU A 23 2.41 -2.67 -7.67
N ILE A 24 1.27 -2.45 -6.99
CA ILE A 24 0.73 -3.38 -5.99
C ILE A 24 0.48 -4.75 -6.63
N LEU A 25 -0.26 -4.77 -7.74
CA LEU A 25 -0.61 -6.02 -8.41
C LEU A 25 0.62 -6.74 -8.97
N TYR A 26 1.57 -6.01 -9.57
CA TYR A 26 2.78 -6.61 -10.12
C TYR A 26 3.69 -7.19 -9.04
N TYR A 27 3.89 -6.45 -7.94
CA TYR A 27 4.70 -6.89 -6.80
C TYR A 27 4.18 -8.23 -6.26
N PHE A 28 2.89 -8.29 -5.92
CA PHE A 28 2.31 -9.52 -5.37
C PHE A 28 2.18 -10.65 -6.40
N LEU A 29 1.96 -10.33 -7.68
CA LEU A 29 1.99 -11.33 -8.74
C LEU A 29 3.37 -12.00 -8.84
N LYS A 30 4.46 -11.22 -8.71
CA LYS A 30 5.83 -11.74 -8.73
C LYS A 30 6.15 -12.66 -7.55
N LEU A 31 5.54 -12.40 -6.40
CA LEU A 31 5.61 -13.25 -5.22
C LEU A 31 4.64 -14.46 -5.28
N ASN A 32 3.90 -14.64 -6.38
CA ASN A 32 2.85 -15.65 -6.53
C ASN A 32 1.76 -15.56 -5.45
N MET A 33 1.43 -14.33 -5.02
CA MET A 33 0.42 -14.05 -4.01
C MET A 33 -0.84 -13.50 -4.66
N LYS A 34 -1.99 -14.14 -4.37
CA LYS A 34 -3.29 -13.73 -4.91
C LYS A 34 -4.31 -13.35 -3.85
N VAL A 35 -3.98 -13.56 -2.57
CA VAL A 35 -4.80 -13.16 -1.42
C VAL A 35 -4.12 -11.97 -0.77
N LEU A 36 -4.78 -10.81 -0.79
CA LEU A 36 -4.25 -9.56 -0.26
C LEU A 36 -5.18 -8.97 0.79
N VAL A 37 -4.58 -8.26 1.75
CA VAL A 37 -5.29 -7.27 2.57
C VAL A 37 -4.70 -5.90 2.25
N SER A 38 -5.58 -4.96 1.90
CA SER A 38 -5.23 -3.59 1.57
C SER A 38 -5.65 -2.68 2.71
N PHE A 39 -4.67 -2.13 3.41
CA PHE A 39 -4.84 -1.08 4.41
C PHE A 39 -4.56 0.26 3.74
N ASN A 40 -5.61 1.02 3.45
CA ASN A 40 -5.47 2.31 2.78
C ASN A 40 -6.58 3.26 3.26
N CYS A 41 -6.58 4.49 2.75
CA CYS A 41 -7.56 5.53 3.08
C CYS A 41 -8.14 6.16 1.81
N TRP A 42 -8.21 5.39 0.72
CA TRP A 42 -8.73 5.83 -0.56
C TRP A 42 -10.24 6.07 -0.49
N ASP A 43 -10.71 6.98 -1.33
CA ASP A 43 -12.14 7.17 -1.55
C ASP A 43 -12.76 5.95 -2.24
N VAL A 44 -14.09 5.87 -2.20
CA VAL A 44 -14.85 4.73 -2.73
C VAL A 44 -14.62 4.53 -4.23
N GLU A 45 -14.47 5.59 -5.02
CA GLU A 45 -14.28 5.47 -6.47
C GLU A 45 -12.89 4.88 -6.78
N THR A 46 -11.86 5.38 -6.11
CA THR A 46 -10.49 4.86 -6.21
C THR A 46 -10.43 3.39 -5.76
N GLN A 47 -11.09 3.04 -4.66
CA GLN A 47 -11.15 1.68 -4.14
C GLN A 47 -11.84 0.72 -5.15
N LEU A 48 -12.97 1.13 -5.73
CA LEU A 48 -13.69 0.33 -6.74
C LEU A 48 -12.86 0.14 -8.02
N ALA A 49 -12.15 1.18 -8.47
CA ALA A 49 -11.26 1.09 -9.62
C ALA A 49 -10.14 0.07 -9.38
N PHE A 50 -9.51 0.09 -8.20
CA PHE A 50 -8.50 -0.90 -7.83
C PHE A 50 -9.07 -2.32 -7.81
N TYR A 51 -10.23 -2.51 -7.17
CA TYR A 51 -10.86 -3.84 -7.09
C TYR A 51 -11.20 -4.43 -8.44
N LYS A 52 -11.69 -3.61 -9.37
CA LYS A 52 -11.97 -4.05 -10.72
C LYS A 52 -10.71 -4.58 -11.40
N LEU A 53 -9.61 -3.81 -11.34
CA LEU A 53 -8.33 -4.22 -11.92
C LEU A 53 -7.75 -5.47 -11.24
N ALA A 54 -7.87 -5.56 -9.91
CA ALA A 54 -7.44 -6.72 -9.14
C ALA A 54 -8.21 -7.99 -9.52
N ALA A 55 -9.53 -7.89 -9.66
CA ALA A 55 -10.39 -9.01 -10.04
C ALA A 55 -10.10 -9.52 -11.45
N GLU A 56 -9.85 -8.62 -12.41
CA GLU A 56 -9.39 -8.95 -13.77
C GLU A 56 -8.07 -9.75 -13.75
N ASN A 57 -7.25 -9.57 -12.71
CA ASN A 57 -5.99 -10.28 -12.49
C ASN A 57 -6.11 -11.44 -11.48
N SER A 58 -7.33 -11.88 -11.16
CA SER A 58 -7.62 -13.00 -10.24
C SER A 58 -7.09 -12.83 -8.81
N PHE A 59 -7.05 -11.59 -8.31
CA PHE A 59 -6.75 -11.32 -6.90
C PHE A 59 -8.02 -11.34 -6.05
N TYR A 60 -7.94 -11.94 -4.86
CA TYR A 60 -8.87 -11.73 -3.78
C TYR A 60 -8.29 -10.69 -2.82
N ILE A 61 -9.01 -9.59 -2.62
CA ILE A 61 -8.54 -8.47 -1.79
C ILE A 61 -9.60 -8.15 -0.73
N ASP A 62 -9.18 -8.12 0.53
CA ASP A 62 -9.93 -7.53 1.64
C ASP A 62 -9.43 -6.09 1.87
N TYR A 63 -10.31 -5.17 2.26
CA TYR A 63 -9.97 -3.76 2.47
C TYR A 63 -10.30 -3.32 3.88
N ILE A 64 -9.41 -2.50 4.43
CA ILE A 64 -9.55 -1.86 5.72
C ILE A 64 -9.20 -0.39 5.58
N ASN A 65 -10.17 0.46 5.92
CA ASN A 65 -10.01 1.91 5.88
C ASN A 65 -9.21 2.39 7.09
N LEU A 66 -8.02 2.94 6.86
CA LEU A 66 -7.15 3.48 7.89
C LEU A 66 -7.56 4.85 8.42
N ASN A 67 -8.57 5.50 7.82
CA ASN A 67 -9.18 6.70 8.42
C ASN A 67 -10.28 6.35 9.45
N ASP A 68 -10.66 5.07 9.56
CA ASP A 68 -11.55 4.59 10.62
C ASP A 68 -10.76 3.72 11.61
N SER A 69 -10.30 4.31 12.71
CA SER A 69 -9.54 3.58 13.74
C SER A 69 -10.31 2.41 14.34
N LYS A 70 -11.66 2.42 14.28
CA LYS A 70 -12.46 1.26 14.71
C LYS A 70 -12.29 0.06 13.79
N ALA A 71 -11.91 0.28 12.52
CA ALA A 71 -11.64 -0.79 11.57
C ALA A 71 -10.39 -1.62 11.92
N LEU A 72 -9.53 -1.09 12.81
CA LEU A 72 -8.36 -1.80 13.34
C LEU A 72 -8.69 -2.73 14.53
N GLN A 73 -9.89 -2.61 15.12
CA GLN A 73 -10.27 -3.45 16.25
C GLN A 73 -10.38 -4.92 15.82
N GLY A 74 -9.61 -5.78 16.50
CA GLY A 74 -9.59 -7.22 16.24
C GLY A 74 -8.93 -7.61 14.91
N ILE A 75 -8.10 -6.74 14.34
CA ILE A 75 -7.42 -7.01 13.07
C ILE A 75 -6.51 -8.24 13.15
N GLU A 76 -5.87 -8.46 14.29
CA GLU A 76 -5.07 -9.63 14.60
C GLU A 76 -5.88 -10.91 14.42
N TYR A 77 -7.11 -10.96 14.93
CA TYR A 77 -7.97 -12.12 14.73
C TYR A 77 -8.36 -12.28 13.27
N ARG A 78 -8.67 -11.18 12.57
CA ARG A 78 -9.05 -11.23 11.14
C ARG A 78 -7.91 -11.67 10.24
N LEU A 79 -6.66 -11.36 10.58
CA LEU A 79 -5.48 -11.77 9.82
C LEU A 79 -4.99 -13.16 10.22
N ILE A 80 -4.80 -13.40 11.51
CA ILE A 80 -4.29 -14.68 12.05
C ILE A 80 -5.30 -15.81 11.81
N ALA A 81 -6.61 -15.57 11.94
CA ALA A 81 -7.61 -16.62 11.74
C ALA A 81 -7.69 -17.10 10.29
N LYS A 82 -7.28 -16.27 9.31
CA LYS A 82 -7.31 -16.69 7.91
C LYS A 82 -6.34 -17.85 7.68
N LYS A 83 -5.13 -17.84 8.28
CA LYS A 83 -4.07 -18.88 8.18
C LYS A 83 -3.42 -19.19 6.81
N PRO A 84 -3.69 -18.56 5.64
CA PRO A 84 -2.75 -18.65 4.52
C PRO A 84 -1.69 -17.56 4.64
N THR A 85 -0.54 -17.83 4.03
CA THR A 85 0.40 -16.79 3.61
C THR A 85 -0.34 -15.77 2.74
N MET A 86 -0.21 -14.48 3.05
CA MET A 86 -0.93 -13.42 2.34
C MET A 86 -0.08 -12.16 2.13
N GLY A 87 -0.40 -11.43 1.07
CA GLY A 87 0.19 -10.12 0.84
C GLY A 87 -0.54 -9.04 1.64
N ILE A 88 0.21 -8.10 2.19
CA ILE A 88 -0.33 -6.93 2.89
C ILE A 88 0.15 -5.69 2.16
N PHE A 89 -0.78 -4.95 1.56
CA PHE A 89 -0.51 -3.60 1.11
C PHE A 89 -0.89 -2.63 2.22
N MET A 90 -0.02 -1.66 2.49
CA MET A 90 -0.27 -0.60 3.45
C MET A 90 0.13 0.75 2.88
N ASP A 91 -0.78 1.71 2.94
CA ASP A 91 -0.51 3.12 2.66
C ASP A 91 -0.09 3.82 3.96
N LEU A 92 1.18 4.21 4.05
CA LEU A 92 1.79 4.85 5.22
C LEU A 92 1.27 6.28 5.44
N ASN A 93 0.64 6.87 4.43
CA ASN A 93 0.20 8.26 4.44
C ASN A 93 -1.19 8.43 5.12
N CYS A 94 -1.80 7.34 5.57
CA CYS A 94 -3.10 7.36 6.25
C CYS A 94 -2.99 7.66 7.74
N GLU A 95 -4.06 8.22 8.32
CA GLU A 95 -4.07 8.71 9.71
C GLU A 95 -3.72 7.61 10.74
N SER A 96 -4.32 6.42 10.62
CA SER A 96 -4.08 5.32 11.57
C SER A 96 -2.93 4.38 11.15
N ALA A 97 -2.04 4.81 10.25
CA ALA A 97 -0.93 3.98 9.76
C ALA A 97 0.04 3.58 10.89
N GLU A 98 0.44 4.52 11.75
CA GLU A 98 1.33 4.22 12.88
C GLU A 98 0.68 3.27 13.89
N GLU A 99 -0.63 3.43 14.12
CA GLU A 99 -1.39 2.56 15.01
C GLU A 99 -1.41 1.12 14.48
N LEU A 100 -1.69 0.93 13.18
CA LEU A 100 -1.61 -0.37 12.54
C LEU A 100 -0.22 -1.00 12.70
N LEU A 101 0.86 -0.26 12.45
CA LEU A 101 2.21 -0.80 12.57
C LEU A 101 2.56 -1.17 14.02
N SER A 102 2.07 -0.40 14.99
CA SER A 102 2.21 -0.70 16.42
C SER A 102 1.48 -1.99 16.80
N ILE A 103 0.25 -2.17 16.32
CA ILE A 103 -0.51 -3.41 16.48
C ILE A 103 0.22 -4.58 15.81
N ALA A 104 0.67 -4.41 14.56
CA ALA A 104 1.38 -5.44 13.82
C ALA A 104 2.67 -5.90 14.53
N SER A 105 3.43 -4.95 15.10
CA SER A 105 4.61 -5.24 15.91
C SER A 105 4.25 -6.01 17.19
N ARG A 106 3.24 -5.54 17.94
CA ARG A 106 2.81 -6.16 19.20
C ARG A 106 2.30 -7.59 18.99
N GLU A 107 1.49 -7.78 17.95
CA GLU A 107 0.83 -9.05 17.63
C GLU A 107 1.69 -9.96 16.73
N ARG A 108 2.96 -9.58 16.47
CA ARG A 108 3.94 -10.35 15.68
C ARG A 108 3.47 -10.67 14.25
N LEU A 109 2.81 -9.70 13.61
CA LEU A 109 2.35 -9.81 12.22
C LEU A 109 3.47 -9.53 11.21
N PHE A 110 4.66 -9.12 11.66
CA PHE A 110 5.87 -9.09 10.84
C PHE A 110 6.55 -10.47 10.91
N SER A 111 6.03 -11.43 10.14
CA SER A 111 6.50 -12.81 10.06
C SER A 111 6.57 -13.33 8.62
N ASP A 112 7.09 -14.54 8.44
CA ASP A 112 7.09 -15.34 7.19
C ASP A 112 5.72 -15.60 6.54
N HIS A 113 4.62 -15.31 7.23
CA HIS A 113 3.27 -15.50 6.72
C HIS A 113 2.70 -14.25 6.04
N PHE A 114 3.31 -13.08 6.28
CA PHE A 114 2.78 -11.80 5.84
C PHE A 114 3.83 -11.03 5.06
N PHE A 115 3.56 -10.80 3.78
CA PHE A 115 4.48 -10.12 2.87
C PHE A 115 4.02 -8.68 2.72
N TRP A 116 4.71 -7.76 3.38
CA TRP A 116 4.32 -6.37 3.47
C TRP A 116 4.88 -5.56 2.30
N LEU A 117 4.01 -4.83 1.62
CA LEU A 117 4.36 -3.73 0.71
C LEU A 117 3.84 -2.43 1.35
N ILE A 118 4.76 -1.63 1.89
CA ILE A 118 4.46 -0.37 2.58
C ILE A 118 4.77 0.77 1.63
N TYR A 119 3.75 1.51 1.22
CA TYR A 119 3.87 2.65 0.32
C TYR A 119 3.90 3.97 1.08
N ASP A 120 4.81 4.87 0.72
CA ASP A 120 4.96 6.20 1.30
C ASP A 120 5.14 7.23 0.17
N ASP A 121 4.26 8.22 0.10
CA ASP A 121 4.31 9.24 -0.94
C ASP A 121 5.30 10.37 -0.61
N MET A 122 5.67 10.50 0.67
CA MET A 122 6.65 11.45 1.18
C MET A 122 8.09 10.95 1.01
N ALA A 123 8.27 9.68 0.62
CA ALA A 123 9.56 9.02 0.46
C ALA A 123 10.47 9.18 1.70
N ASN A 124 9.89 9.17 2.90
CA ASN A 124 10.63 9.37 4.15
C ASN A 124 11.29 8.06 4.64
N VAL A 125 12.31 7.61 3.88
CA VAL A 125 13.11 6.41 4.20
C VAL A 125 13.72 6.49 5.60
N THR A 126 14.09 7.69 6.07
CA THR A 126 14.68 7.88 7.40
C THR A 126 13.68 7.57 8.50
N TYR A 127 12.44 8.05 8.36
CA TYR A 127 11.34 7.71 9.25
C TYR A 127 11.06 6.21 9.23
N PHE A 128 10.91 5.61 8.05
CA PHE A 128 10.67 4.17 7.90
C PHE A 128 11.74 3.34 8.62
N ARG A 129 13.03 3.62 8.37
CA ARG A 129 14.15 2.95 9.04
C ARG A 129 14.14 3.20 10.54
N GLY A 130 13.83 4.41 10.98
CA GLY A 130 13.74 4.78 12.39
C GLY A 130 12.64 4.02 13.12
N PHE A 131 11.50 3.82 12.46
CA PHE A 131 10.38 3.04 12.98
C PHE A 131 10.76 1.56 13.11
N PHE A 132 11.21 0.93 12.04
CA PHE A 132 11.46 -0.52 11.98
C PHE A 132 12.65 -1.00 12.83
N LYS A 133 13.60 -0.11 13.16
CA LYS A 133 14.71 -0.42 14.11
C LYS A 133 14.26 -0.85 15.50
N ARG A 134 13.04 -0.51 15.93
CA ARG A 134 12.52 -0.77 17.28
C ARG A 134 11.36 -1.76 17.29
N GLN A 135 11.01 -2.34 16.14
CA GLN A 135 9.86 -3.23 16.04
C GLN A 135 10.23 -4.68 16.31
N ASN A 136 9.22 -5.46 16.69
CA ASN A 136 9.35 -6.90 16.89
C ASN A 136 9.19 -7.61 15.53
N LEU A 137 10.31 -7.79 14.83
CA LEU A 137 10.37 -8.44 13.53
C LEU A 137 10.85 -9.88 13.69
N ALA A 138 10.15 -10.82 13.05
CA ALA A 138 10.73 -12.14 12.84
C ALA A 138 11.97 -12.04 11.94
N VAL A 139 12.87 -13.01 12.05
CA VAL A 139 14.13 -13.04 11.27
C VAL A 139 13.85 -13.16 9.77
N ASP A 140 12.73 -13.76 9.42
CA ASP A 140 12.22 -14.03 8.09
C ASP A 140 11.03 -13.13 7.71
N ALA A 141 10.87 -11.99 8.38
CA ALA A 141 9.85 -11.01 8.04
C ALA A 141 10.13 -10.39 6.65
N GLU A 142 9.14 -10.45 5.76
CA GLU A 142 9.23 -9.94 4.40
C GLU A 142 8.53 -8.57 4.31
N ILE A 143 9.34 -7.50 4.36
CA ILE A 143 8.84 -6.11 4.35
C ILE A 143 9.57 -5.35 3.24
N THR A 144 8.80 -4.82 2.29
CA THR A 144 9.29 -3.94 1.22
C THR A 144 8.71 -2.55 1.39
N TYR A 145 9.58 -1.54 1.41
CA TYR A 145 9.20 -0.14 1.39
C TYR A 145 9.22 0.40 -0.04
N ALA A 146 8.15 1.08 -0.45
CA ALA A 146 7.99 1.60 -1.80
C ALA A 146 7.62 3.08 -1.80
N TYR A 147 8.25 3.85 -2.68
CA TYR A 147 7.90 5.26 -2.93
C TYR A 147 8.10 5.59 -4.41
N LEU A 148 7.32 6.56 -4.90
CA LEU A 148 7.39 6.99 -6.28
C LEU A 148 8.65 7.84 -6.51
N ASN A 149 9.46 7.50 -7.51
CA ASN A 149 10.51 8.37 -8.00
C ASN A 149 9.84 9.52 -8.75
N THR A 150 9.87 10.74 -8.21
CA THR A 150 9.52 11.92 -9.00
C THR A 150 10.61 12.09 -10.04
N PRO A 151 10.31 12.02 -11.35
CA PRO A 151 11.30 12.37 -12.36
C PRO A 151 11.75 13.79 -12.09
N GLU A 152 13.06 14.02 -12.02
CA GLU A 152 13.62 15.36 -12.17
C GLU A 152 13.03 15.96 -13.46
N ASP A 153 12.72 17.26 -13.41
CA ASP A 153 11.94 18.02 -14.39
C ASP A 153 12.67 18.18 -15.74
N ASP A 154 13.03 17.08 -16.38
CA ASP A 154 13.60 17.05 -17.72
C ASP A 154 12.43 16.98 -18.71
N GLY A 155 12.03 18.18 -19.16
CA GLY A 155 10.82 18.49 -19.92
C GLY A 155 10.66 17.85 -21.30
N ASN A 156 10.93 16.55 -21.46
CA ASN A 156 10.65 15.82 -22.70
C ASN A 156 10.46 14.30 -22.55
N SER A 157 10.06 13.80 -21.38
CA SER A 157 9.82 12.36 -21.19
C SER A 157 8.34 12.04 -20.97
N SER A 158 7.83 11.07 -21.73
CA SER A 158 6.62 10.33 -21.38
C SER A 158 6.90 9.62 -20.05
N ALA A 159 6.61 10.30 -18.94
CA ALA A 159 7.08 9.92 -17.60
C ALA A 159 6.59 8.54 -17.16
N ILE A 160 7.42 7.52 -17.40
CA ILE A 160 7.29 6.18 -16.84
C ILE A 160 7.35 6.33 -15.31
N ALA A 161 6.37 5.78 -14.60
CA ALA A 161 6.45 5.71 -13.14
C ALA A 161 7.55 4.72 -12.78
N SER A 162 8.54 5.17 -12.03
CA SER A 162 9.54 4.30 -11.43
C SER A 162 9.32 4.32 -9.92
N TYR A 163 9.32 3.15 -9.30
CA TYR A 163 9.25 3.02 -7.84
C TYR A 163 10.58 2.48 -7.36
N THR A 164 11.09 3.05 -6.28
CA THR A 164 12.22 2.47 -5.55
C THR A 164 11.67 1.52 -4.50
N LEU A 165 12.20 0.30 -4.48
CA LEU A 165 11.92 -0.71 -3.47
C LEU A 165 13.14 -0.80 -2.54
N TYR A 166 12.94 -0.58 -1.25
CA TYR A 166 13.96 -0.67 -0.19
C TYR A 166 13.63 -1.80 0.78
#